data_AF-A0A958GJU7-F1
#
_entry.id   AF-A0A958GJU7-F1
#
_cell.length_a   1.000
_cell.length_b   1.000
_cell.length_c   1.000
_cell.angle_alpha   90.00
_cell.angle_beta   90.00
_cell.angle_gamma   90.00
#
_symmetry.space_group_name_H-M   'P 1'
#
loop_
_entity.id
_entity.type
_entity.pdbx_description
1 polymer ?
#
loop_
_entity_poly.entity_id
_entity_poly.type
_entity_poly.pdbx_seq_one_letter_code
_entity_poly.pdbx_strand_id
1 'polypeptide(L)'
;MKLAELSLHNFRGIKDSVIVLDDYTLLVGPNNAGKSTVIDAIRAFYEKDKFTFKKDTDFPYLSPEDKESWIEITFSLSGDEYESLADEYRVEQNRLRVRKYFKSEDPKKSGCIFGYSISGLSGKQFYGEKNVQQGKFGDVIYIPAVSRVDDHTKLSGPSALRDLLSSVLEDVVQDSESFRGLSSAFEKFAGSVKEEKTKDDRSLAGFENEFSQLLESWGVSFGLQMKSPS
;
A
#
# COMPACT_ATOMS: atom_id res chain seq x y z
N MET A 1 2.54 -10.47 -7.71
CA MET A 1 3.19 -11.28 -6.67
C MET A 1 2.11 -12.11 -6.01
N LYS A 2 2.34 -13.41 -5.77
CA LYS A 2 1.38 -14.32 -5.13
C LYS A 2 1.90 -14.75 -3.77
N LEU A 3 1.09 -14.63 -2.74
CA LEU A 3 1.47 -15.03 -1.39
C LEU A 3 1.46 -16.57 -1.28
N ALA A 4 2.58 -17.18 -0.90
CA ALA A 4 2.81 -18.63 -0.96
C ALA A 4 3.07 -19.27 0.40
N GLU A 5 3.73 -18.55 1.31
CA GLU A 5 4.01 -19.05 2.66
C GLU A 5 4.00 -17.90 3.67
N LEU A 6 3.53 -18.21 4.86
CA LEU A 6 3.50 -17.32 6.01
C LEU A 6 4.22 -18.00 7.18
N SER A 7 5.24 -17.34 7.74
CA SER A 7 5.84 -17.74 9.01
C SER A 7 5.52 -16.68 10.07
N LEU A 8 4.97 -17.12 11.20
CA LEU A 8 4.58 -16.28 12.32
C LEU A 8 5.39 -16.64 13.55
N HIS A 9 5.87 -15.61 14.24
CA HIS A 9 6.60 -15.74 15.47
C HIS A 9 6.10 -14.76 16.52
N ASN A 10 5.73 -15.28 17.69
CA ASN A 10 5.25 -14.52 18.85
C ASN A 10 4.16 -13.50 18.48
N PHE A 11 3.02 -13.97 17.97
CA PHE A 11 1.87 -13.14 17.63
C PHE A 11 0.59 -13.69 18.28
N ARG A 12 0.09 -12.98 19.29
CA ARG A 12 -1.01 -13.39 20.17
C ARG A 12 -0.76 -14.78 20.77
N GLY A 13 -1.62 -15.75 20.47
CA GLY A 13 -1.51 -17.14 20.94
C GLY A 13 -0.60 -18.02 20.07
N ILE A 14 -0.03 -17.50 18.98
CA ILE A 14 0.87 -18.26 18.10
C ILE A 14 2.31 -17.97 18.54
N LYS A 15 3.00 -18.99 19.08
CA LYS A 15 4.43 -18.93 19.39
C LYS A 15 5.25 -19.01 18.12
N ASP A 16 5.09 -20.10 17.36
CA ASP A 16 5.71 -20.32 16.06
C ASP A 16 4.74 -21.08 15.18
N SER A 17 4.57 -20.65 13.94
CA SER A 17 3.76 -21.38 12.95
C SER A 17 4.19 -21.05 11.53
N VAL A 18 4.20 -22.08 10.68
CA VAL A 18 4.43 -21.96 9.24
C VAL A 18 3.17 -22.43 8.53
N ILE A 19 2.66 -21.62 7.61
CA ILE A 19 1.41 -21.85 6.90
C ILE A 19 1.68 -21.68 5.41
N VAL A 20 1.48 -22.76 4.66
CA VAL A 20 1.54 -22.74 3.18
C VAL A 20 0.18 -22.30 2.64
N LEU A 21 0.20 -21.44 1.63
CA LEU A 21 -0.98 -20.80 1.08
C LEU A 21 -1.06 -21.03 -0.43
N ASP A 22 -2.23 -21.47 -0.87
CA ASP A 22 -2.58 -21.67 -2.27
C ASP A 22 -3.51 -20.54 -2.77
N ASP A 23 -3.87 -20.57 -4.06
CA ASP A 23 -4.84 -19.61 -4.65
C ASP A 23 -6.15 -19.54 -3.87
N TYR A 24 -6.52 -20.66 -3.25
CA TYR A 24 -7.63 -20.76 -2.32
C TYR A 24 -7.20 -21.56 -1.09
N THR A 25 -7.21 -20.91 0.07
CA THR A 25 -6.87 -21.54 1.35
C THR A 25 -8.05 -21.45 2.30
N LEU A 26 -8.44 -22.59 2.90
CA LEU A 26 -9.43 -22.66 3.96
C LEU A 26 -8.78 -22.99 5.30
N LEU A 27 -8.90 -22.08 6.29
CA LEU A 27 -8.44 -22.33 7.65
C LEU A 27 -9.54 -23.03 8.47
N VAL A 28 -9.35 -24.31 8.78
CA VAL A 28 -10.30 -25.13 9.56
C VAL A 28 -9.68 -25.55 10.89
N GLY A 29 -10.47 -25.50 11.96
CA GLY A 29 -10.03 -25.90 13.30
C GLY A 29 -11.02 -25.48 14.38
N PRO A 30 -10.83 -25.92 15.63
CA PRO A 30 -11.73 -25.59 16.74
C PRO A 30 -11.76 -24.09 17.02
N ASN A 31 -12.77 -23.64 17.78
CA ASN A 31 -12.84 -22.26 18.24
C ASN A 31 -11.56 -21.90 19.02
N ASN A 32 -11.08 -20.68 18.83
CA ASN A 32 -9.84 -20.17 19.42
C ASN A 32 -8.53 -20.86 18.98
N ALA A 33 -8.54 -21.69 17.93
CA ALA A 33 -7.33 -22.31 17.37
C ALA A 33 -6.35 -21.32 16.67
N GLY A 34 -6.62 -20.01 16.71
CA GLY A 34 -5.76 -19.00 16.07
C GLY A 34 -6.07 -18.70 14.60
N LYS A 35 -7.18 -19.22 14.04
CA LYS A 35 -7.57 -18.94 12.64
C LYS A 35 -7.65 -17.44 12.32
N SER A 36 -8.39 -16.68 13.13
CA SER A 36 -8.50 -15.22 12.98
C SER A 36 -7.18 -14.51 13.26
N THR A 37 -6.33 -15.09 14.12
CA THR A 37 -4.98 -14.56 14.40
C THR A 37 -4.09 -14.57 13.18
N VAL A 38 -4.15 -15.63 12.36
CA VAL A 38 -3.42 -15.71 11.08
C VAL A 38 -3.87 -14.59 10.13
N ILE A 39 -5.18 -14.41 9.98
CA ILE A 39 -5.76 -13.35 9.13
C ILE A 39 -5.33 -11.96 9.63
N ASP A 40 -5.42 -11.72 10.94
CA ASP A 40 -5.01 -10.44 11.54
C ASP A 40 -3.51 -10.18 11.43
N ALA A 41 -2.65 -11.21 11.46
CA ALA A 41 -1.23 -11.04 11.21
C ALA A 41 -0.95 -10.55 9.79
N ILE A 42 -1.63 -11.13 8.78
CA ILE A 42 -1.56 -10.65 7.40
C ILE A 42 -2.03 -9.19 7.32
N ARG A 43 -3.16 -8.86 7.95
CA ARG A 43 -3.65 -7.46 8.00
C ARG A 43 -2.62 -6.52 8.64
N ALA A 44 -1.96 -6.94 9.71
CA ALA A 44 -0.91 -6.17 10.38
C ALA A 44 0.36 -6.02 9.53
N PHE A 45 0.66 -6.97 8.63
CA PHE A 45 1.74 -6.82 7.65
C PHE A 45 1.45 -5.66 6.70
N TYR A 46 0.27 -5.64 6.11
CA TYR A 46 -0.15 -4.64 5.12
C TYR A 46 -0.56 -3.30 5.74
N GLU A 47 -0.89 -3.24 7.03
CA GLU A 47 -1.43 -2.06 7.73
C GLU A 47 -2.71 -1.48 7.11
N LYS A 48 -3.41 -2.27 6.29
CA LYS A 48 -4.67 -1.84 5.67
C LYS A 48 -5.74 -1.56 6.72
N ASP A 49 -6.58 -0.58 6.45
CA ASP A 49 -7.61 -0.07 7.35
C ASP A 49 -7.05 0.43 8.70
N LYS A 50 -5.77 0.85 8.70
CA LYS A 50 -5.02 1.25 9.91
C LYS A 50 -4.91 0.12 10.93
N PHE A 51 -4.99 -1.13 10.49
CA PHE A 51 -4.78 -2.29 11.35
C PHE A 51 -3.29 -2.45 11.61
N THR A 52 -2.82 -1.92 12.74
CA THR A 52 -1.42 -2.00 13.16
C THR A 52 -1.28 -2.90 14.38
N PHE A 53 -0.13 -3.56 14.51
CA PHE A 53 0.24 -4.32 15.70
C PHE A 53 0.17 -3.45 16.98
N LYS A 54 -0.46 -3.97 18.03
CA LYS A 54 -0.55 -3.35 19.34
C LYS A 54 0.11 -4.23 20.39
N LYS A 55 1.17 -3.72 21.02
CA LYS A 55 1.95 -4.48 22.02
C LYS A 55 1.09 -5.10 23.13
N ASP A 56 0.09 -4.38 23.62
CA ASP A 56 -0.69 -4.80 24.80
C ASP A 56 -1.68 -5.94 24.51
N THR A 57 -2.05 -6.14 23.23
CA THR A 57 -3.05 -7.12 22.81
C THR A 57 -2.50 -8.18 21.87
N ASP A 58 -1.51 -7.82 21.05
CA ASP A 58 -0.97 -8.66 19.98
C ASP A 58 0.37 -9.31 20.34
N PHE A 59 1.08 -8.82 21.37
CA PHE A 59 2.27 -9.52 21.88
C PHE A 59 1.84 -10.67 22.81
N PRO A 60 2.52 -11.84 22.76
CA PRO A 60 2.18 -12.95 23.64
C PRO A 60 2.24 -12.56 25.12
N TYR A 61 1.24 -13.00 25.89
CA TYR A 61 1.21 -12.83 27.34
C TYR A 61 2.19 -13.76 28.07
N LEU A 62 2.46 -14.93 27.47
CA LEU A 62 3.47 -15.86 27.97
C LEU A 62 4.85 -15.26 27.74
N SER A 63 5.77 -15.41 28.69
CA SER A 63 7.15 -14.98 28.56
C SER A 63 7.80 -15.70 27.37
N PRO A 64 7.99 -15.03 26.22
CA PRO A 64 8.60 -15.67 25.07
C PRO A 64 10.12 -15.78 25.31
N GLU A 65 10.77 -16.73 24.62
CA GLU A 65 12.20 -16.99 24.75
C GLU A 65 13.03 -15.79 24.26
N ASP A 66 12.57 -15.16 23.18
CA ASP A 66 13.03 -13.85 22.73
C ASP A 66 11.93 -12.80 22.91
N LYS A 67 12.30 -11.51 22.83
CA LYS A 67 11.34 -10.41 22.95
C LYS A 67 10.87 -9.91 21.59
N GLU A 68 11.05 -10.71 20.54
CA GLU A 68 10.72 -10.34 19.17
C GLU A 68 9.31 -10.83 18.81
N SER A 69 8.69 -10.14 17.87
CA SER A 69 7.45 -10.54 17.24
C SER A 69 7.55 -10.14 15.78
N TRP A 70 7.31 -11.07 14.88
CA TRP A 70 7.44 -10.83 13.45
C TRP A 70 6.55 -11.76 12.64
N ILE A 71 6.28 -11.29 11.43
CA ILE A 71 5.66 -12.05 10.36
C ILE A 71 6.64 -12.08 9.21
N GLU A 72 6.70 -13.21 8.55
CA GLU A 72 7.49 -13.40 7.36
C GLU A 72 6.62 -13.97 6.27
N ILE A 73 6.71 -13.37 5.09
CA ILE A 73 5.90 -13.72 3.94
C ILE A 73 6.85 -14.08 2.82
N THR A 74 6.58 -15.24 2.21
CA THR A 74 7.22 -15.66 0.97
C THR A 74 6.22 -15.49 -0.16
N PHE A 75 6.58 -14.68 -1.15
CA PHE A 75 5.84 -14.47 -2.37
C PHE A 75 6.44 -15.32 -3.50
N SER A 76 5.59 -15.94 -4.30
CA SER A 76 5.90 -16.46 -5.63
C SER A 76 5.71 -15.33 -6.65
N LEU A 77 6.67 -15.18 -7.55
CA LEU A 77 6.75 -14.08 -8.51
C LEU A 77 6.59 -14.60 -9.93
N SER A 78 6.08 -13.74 -10.83
CA SER A 78 6.26 -13.95 -12.26
C SER A 78 7.71 -13.66 -12.68
N GLY A 79 8.09 -14.05 -13.90
CA GLY A 79 9.42 -13.74 -14.44
C GLY A 79 9.70 -12.24 -14.46
N ASP A 80 8.76 -11.45 -14.97
CA ASP A 80 8.88 -9.98 -15.04
C ASP A 80 9.00 -9.35 -13.64
N GLU A 81 8.25 -9.86 -12.66
CA GLU A 81 8.32 -9.40 -11.27
C GLU A 81 9.68 -9.70 -10.65
N TYR A 82 10.23 -10.88 -10.90
CA TYR A 82 11.55 -11.28 -10.44
C TYR A 82 12.67 -10.44 -11.09
N GLU A 83 12.55 -10.16 -12.38
CA GLU A 83 13.47 -9.27 -13.10
C GLU A 83 13.35 -7.80 -12.67
N SER A 84 12.22 -7.39 -12.08
CA SER A 84 12.09 -6.05 -11.51
C SER A 84 12.74 -5.89 -10.12
N LEU A 85 13.05 -7.01 -9.44
CA LEU A 85 13.69 -6.98 -8.13
C LEU A 85 15.16 -6.58 -8.20
N ALA A 86 15.64 -5.90 -7.16
CA ALA A 86 17.07 -5.63 -7.01
C ALA A 86 17.85 -6.94 -6.85
N ASP A 87 19.05 -6.99 -7.42
CA ASP A 87 19.90 -8.20 -7.44
C ASP A 87 20.16 -8.78 -6.04
N GLU A 88 20.23 -7.92 -5.02
CA GLU A 88 20.45 -8.34 -3.63
C GLU A 88 19.31 -9.20 -3.05
N TYR A 89 18.09 -9.12 -3.59
CA TYR A 89 16.92 -9.89 -3.12
C TYR A 89 16.58 -11.09 -4.02
N ARG A 90 17.35 -11.30 -5.10
CA ARG A 90 17.19 -12.43 -6.02
C ARG A 90 17.88 -13.69 -5.49
N VAL A 91 17.43 -14.17 -4.33
CA VAL A 91 18.04 -15.31 -3.61
C VAL A 91 17.53 -16.65 -4.13
N GLU A 92 16.21 -16.78 -4.25
CA GLU A 92 15.54 -17.97 -4.75
C GLU A 92 14.83 -17.62 -6.06
N GLN A 93 14.96 -18.48 -7.08
CA GLN A 93 14.33 -18.23 -8.37
C GLN A 93 12.82 -18.02 -8.21
N ASN A 94 12.32 -16.89 -8.72
CA ASN A 94 10.91 -16.51 -8.68
C ASN A 94 10.29 -16.49 -7.28
N ARG A 95 11.08 -16.31 -6.22
CA ARG A 95 10.56 -16.13 -4.86
C ARG A 95 11.17 -14.93 -4.18
N LEU A 96 10.33 -14.21 -3.44
CA LEU A 96 10.74 -13.10 -2.58
C LEU A 96 10.30 -13.40 -1.16
N ARG A 97 11.27 -13.44 -0.25
CA ARG A 97 11.03 -13.61 1.18
C ARG A 97 11.29 -12.29 1.88
N VAL A 98 10.32 -11.83 2.66
CA VAL A 98 10.41 -10.59 3.44
C VAL A 98 9.89 -10.81 4.86
N ARG A 99 10.52 -10.15 5.83
CA ARG A 99 10.14 -10.18 7.23
C ARG A 99 9.75 -8.79 7.70
N LYS A 100 8.59 -8.67 8.32
CA LYS A 100 8.19 -7.48 9.07
C LYS A 100 8.32 -7.74 10.55
N TYR A 101 9.09 -6.92 11.23
CA TYR A 101 9.12 -6.93 12.70
C TYR A 101 7.92 -6.14 13.22
N PHE A 102 7.07 -6.79 14.00
CA PHE A 102 6.07 -6.11 14.81
C PHE A 102 6.68 -5.52 16.07
N LYS A 103 7.62 -6.26 16.67
CA LYS A 103 8.41 -5.84 17.81
C LYS A 103 9.80 -6.45 17.73
N SER A 104 10.82 -5.67 18.06
CA SER A 104 12.20 -6.10 18.16
C SER A 104 12.87 -5.35 19.31
N GLU A 105 13.95 -5.92 19.87
CA GLU A 105 14.75 -5.22 20.89
C GLU A 105 15.43 -3.97 20.33
N ASP A 106 15.76 -3.97 19.04
CA ASP A 106 16.13 -2.76 18.31
C ASP A 106 14.87 -1.98 17.89
N PRO A 107 14.62 -0.78 18.43
CA PRO A 107 13.44 0.02 18.12
C PRO A 107 13.37 0.43 16.64
N LYS A 108 14.52 0.54 15.96
CA LYS A 108 14.59 0.94 14.54
C LYS A 108 14.03 -0.11 13.59
N LYS A 109 13.95 -1.37 14.04
CA LYS A 109 13.41 -2.48 13.25
C LYS A 109 11.89 -2.60 13.39
N SER A 110 11.32 -2.15 14.51
CA SER A 110 9.89 -2.31 14.79
C SER A 110 9.03 -1.55 13.78
N GLY A 111 8.10 -2.25 13.16
CA GLY A 111 7.21 -1.76 12.11
C GLY A 111 7.87 -1.62 10.74
N CYS A 112 9.07 -2.14 10.52
CA CYS A 112 9.77 -2.07 9.24
C CYS A 112 9.89 -3.46 8.59
N ILE A 113 9.94 -3.48 7.26
CA ILE A 113 10.09 -4.70 6.45
C ILE A 113 11.53 -4.85 5.99
N PHE A 114 12.06 -6.06 6.05
CA PHE A 114 13.42 -6.44 5.68
C PHE A 114 13.37 -7.58 4.68
N GLY A 115 14.15 -7.50 3.60
CA GLY A 115 14.26 -8.56 2.60
C GLY A 115 15.37 -9.55 2.94
N TYR A 116 15.27 -10.76 2.43
CA TYR A 116 16.35 -11.73 2.47
C TYR A 116 17.32 -11.53 1.30
N SER A 117 18.61 -11.54 1.61
CA SER A 117 19.69 -11.60 0.64
C SER A 117 20.42 -12.94 0.74
N ILE A 118 21.42 -13.15 -0.13
CA ILE A 118 22.23 -14.38 -0.15
C ILE A 118 22.90 -14.63 1.22
N SER A 119 23.22 -13.57 1.96
CA SER A 119 23.82 -13.65 3.31
C SER A 119 22.81 -13.82 4.45
N GLY A 120 21.51 -13.98 4.14
CA GLY A 120 20.43 -14.05 5.12
C GLY A 120 19.61 -12.75 5.19
N LEU A 121 18.97 -12.48 6.32
CA LEU A 121 18.12 -11.29 6.46
C LEU A 121 18.96 -10.00 6.34
N SER A 122 18.54 -9.11 5.44
CA SER A 122 19.25 -7.85 5.21
C SER A 122 19.26 -6.97 6.47
N GLY A 123 20.40 -6.33 6.74
CA GLY A 123 20.50 -5.31 7.79
C GLY A 123 19.85 -3.97 7.40
N LYS A 124 19.44 -3.81 6.14
CA LYS A 124 18.76 -2.63 5.63
C LYS A 124 17.28 -2.91 5.40
N GLN A 125 16.46 -1.87 5.57
CA GLN A 125 15.03 -1.95 5.28
C GLN A 125 14.82 -2.21 3.78
N PHE A 126 13.87 -3.07 3.46
CA PHE A 126 13.51 -3.42 2.09
C PHE A 126 13.08 -2.16 1.34
N TYR A 127 13.76 -1.81 0.24
CA TYR A 127 13.48 -0.59 -0.55
C TYR A 127 13.30 0.74 0.23
N GLY A 128 13.90 0.88 1.42
CA GLY A 128 13.91 2.15 2.16
C GLY A 128 12.59 2.48 2.88
N GLU A 129 11.94 3.60 2.52
CA GLU A 129 10.80 4.14 3.28
C GLU A 129 9.56 3.21 3.29
N LYS A 130 8.80 3.22 4.40
CA LYS A 130 7.62 2.37 4.61
C LYS A 130 6.57 2.46 3.49
N ASN A 131 6.40 3.64 2.89
CA ASN A 131 5.40 3.85 1.83
C ASN A 131 5.81 3.17 0.51
N VAL A 132 7.11 3.11 0.21
CA VAL A 132 7.64 2.43 -0.97
C VAL A 132 7.52 0.91 -0.81
N GLN A 133 7.68 0.41 0.42
CA GLN A 133 7.51 -1.00 0.76
C GLN A 133 6.08 -1.49 0.51
N GLN A 134 5.07 -0.78 1.02
CA GLN A 134 3.67 -1.23 0.92
C GLN A 134 3.17 -1.31 -0.53
N GLY A 135 3.59 -0.38 -1.40
CA GLY A 135 3.21 -0.40 -2.82
C GLY A 135 3.78 -1.59 -3.63
N LYS A 136 4.79 -2.29 -3.12
CA LYS A 136 5.45 -3.41 -3.82
C LYS A 136 4.79 -4.77 -3.60
N PHE A 137 3.99 -4.93 -2.53
CA PHE A 137 3.44 -6.23 -2.13
C PHE A 137 1.98 -6.46 -2.57
N GLY A 138 1.46 -5.60 -3.46
CA GLY A 138 0.05 -5.57 -3.84
C GLY A 138 -0.85 -5.00 -2.74
N ASP A 139 -2.16 -5.03 -2.96
CA ASP A 139 -3.17 -4.63 -1.98
C ASP A 139 -3.89 -5.86 -1.39
N VAL A 140 -4.31 -5.77 -0.13
CA VAL A 140 -5.05 -6.84 0.57
C VAL A 140 -6.53 -6.49 0.62
N ILE A 141 -7.45 -7.35 0.21
CA ILE A 141 -8.89 -7.08 0.39
C ILE A 141 -9.38 -7.88 1.60
N TYR A 142 -9.84 -7.19 2.64
CA TYR A 142 -10.38 -7.83 3.83
C TYR A 142 -11.90 -7.67 3.91
N ILE A 143 -12.60 -8.81 3.99
CA ILE A 143 -14.05 -8.87 4.16
C ILE A 143 -14.35 -9.49 5.53
N PRO A 144 -14.78 -8.71 6.53
CA PRO A 144 -15.09 -9.20 7.87
C PRO A 144 -16.34 -10.09 7.90
N ALA A 145 -16.42 -10.97 8.89
CA ALA A 145 -17.55 -11.89 9.08
C ALA A 145 -18.87 -11.17 9.47
N VAL A 146 -18.77 -9.98 10.05
CA VAL A 146 -19.92 -9.13 10.35
C VAL A 146 -19.68 -7.79 9.66
N SER A 147 -20.42 -7.58 8.60
CA SER A 147 -20.44 -6.33 7.83
C SER A 147 -21.89 -5.95 7.58
N ARG A 148 -22.23 -4.66 7.66
CA ARG A 148 -23.45 -4.22 6.98
C ARG A 148 -23.15 -4.24 5.48
N VAL A 149 -24.11 -4.66 4.66
CA VAL A 149 -23.96 -4.67 3.20
C VAL A 149 -23.47 -3.29 2.72
N ASP A 150 -23.99 -2.23 3.32
CA ASP A 150 -23.60 -0.85 3.06
C ASP A 150 -22.10 -0.57 3.26
N ASP A 151 -21.41 -1.27 4.14
CA ASP A 151 -19.98 -1.03 4.41
C ASP A 151 -19.07 -1.55 3.28
N HIS A 152 -19.57 -2.45 2.42
CA HIS A 152 -18.84 -2.98 1.26
C HIS A 152 -19.39 -2.54 -0.08
N THR A 153 -20.58 -1.94 -0.14
CA THR A 153 -21.23 -1.49 -1.39
C THR A 153 -21.23 0.02 -1.57
N LYS A 154 -20.85 0.80 -0.55
CA LYS A 154 -20.67 2.25 -0.69
C LYS A 154 -19.67 2.55 -1.79
N LEU A 155 -20.00 3.52 -2.62
CA LEU A 155 -19.11 4.09 -3.64
C LEU A 155 -18.31 5.29 -3.08
N SER A 156 -18.58 5.69 -1.84
CA SER A 156 -17.89 6.78 -1.13
C SER A 156 -17.28 6.28 0.18
N GLY A 157 -16.10 6.79 0.54
CA GLY A 157 -15.31 6.29 1.68
C GLY A 157 -14.66 4.92 1.43
N PRO A 158 -14.01 4.32 2.45
CA PRO A 158 -13.35 3.01 2.33
C PRO A 158 -14.39 1.90 2.11
N SER A 159 -14.29 1.15 1.01
CA SER A 159 -15.26 0.10 0.64
C SER A 159 -14.65 -0.86 -0.37
N ALA A 160 -14.86 -2.17 -0.17
CA ALA A 160 -14.30 -3.21 -1.03
C ALA A 160 -14.82 -3.13 -2.48
N LEU A 161 -16.12 -2.86 -2.69
CA LEU A 161 -16.66 -2.69 -4.04
C LEU A 161 -16.07 -1.45 -4.71
N ARG A 162 -15.95 -0.34 -3.97
CA ARG A 162 -15.33 0.89 -4.51
C ARG A 162 -13.90 0.62 -4.92
N ASP A 163 -13.10 0.01 -4.06
CA ASP A 163 -11.68 -0.23 -4.32
C ASP A 163 -11.50 -1.16 -5.54
N LEU A 164 -12.34 -2.20 -5.67
CA LEU A 164 -12.37 -3.04 -6.87
C LEU A 164 -12.80 -2.26 -8.11
N LEU A 165 -13.87 -1.46 -8.02
CA LEU A 165 -14.38 -0.67 -9.14
C LEU A 165 -13.35 0.37 -9.57
N SER A 166 -12.68 1.02 -8.62
CA SER A 166 -11.62 2.00 -8.84
C SER A 166 -10.41 1.36 -9.50
N SER A 167 -9.95 0.19 -9.03
CA SER A 167 -8.86 -0.53 -9.70
C SER A 167 -9.21 -0.88 -11.14
N VAL A 168 -10.40 -1.43 -11.38
CA VAL A 168 -10.84 -1.79 -12.74
C VAL A 168 -11.05 -0.53 -13.59
N LEU A 169 -11.60 0.54 -13.02
CA LEU A 169 -11.81 1.80 -13.71
C LEU A 169 -10.48 2.48 -14.03
N GLU A 170 -9.51 2.52 -13.13
CA GLU A 170 -8.18 3.08 -13.36
C GLU A 170 -7.50 2.38 -14.55
N ASP A 171 -7.54 1.04 -14.57
CA ASP A 171 -7.01 0.25 -15.69
C ASP A 171 -7.74 0.57 -17.00
N VAL A 172 -9.08 0.64 -16.97
CA VAL A 172 -9.89 0.96 -18.16
C VAL A 172 -9.71 2.42 -18.61
N VAL A 173 -9.55 3.34 -17.67
CA VAL A 173 -9.41 4.78 -17.90
C VAL A 173 -8.05 5.10 -18.52
N GLN A 174 -6.96 4.45 -18.07
CA GLN A 174 -5.62 4.63 -18.64
C GLN A 174 -5.56 4.23 -20.12
N ASP A 175 -6.36 3.24 -20.52
CA ASP A 175 -6.38 2.68 -21.87
C ASP A 175 -7.52 3.20 -22.75
N SER A 176 -8.54 3.84 -22.20
CA SER A 176 -9.69 4.28 -23.00
C SER A 176 -9.39 5.54 -23.83
N GLU A 177 -9.62 5.44 -25.15
CA GLU A 177 -9.57 6.60 -26.05
C GLU A 177 -10.58 7.68 -25.66
N SER A 178 -11.74 7.29 -25.14
CA SER A 178 -12.81 8.21 -24.70
C SER A 178 -12.35 9.12 -23.55
N PHE A 179 -11.60 8.59 -22.58
CA PHE A 179 -11.10 9.39 -21.46
C PHE A 179 -9.93 10.28 -21.88
N ARG A 180 -9.07 9.83 -22.80
CA ARG A 180 -8.06 10.71 -23.43
C ARG A 180 -8.72 11.89 -24.15
N GLY A 181 -9.82 11.64 -24.86
CA GLY A 181 -10.63 12.69 -25.47
C GLY A 181 -11.19 13.69 -24.44
N LEU A 182 -11.73 13.19 -23.33
CA LEU A 182 -12.24 14.02 -22.23
C LEU A 182 -11.13 14.84 -21.57
N SER A 183 -9.98 14.22 -21.25
CA SER A 183 -8.81 14.90 -20.67
C SER A 183 -8.32 16.01 -21.60
N SER A 184 -8.19 15.74 -22.90
CA SER A 184 -7.79 16.76 -23.87
C SER A 184 -8.82 17.90 -24.00
N ALA A 185 -10.11 17.59 -23.95
CA ALA A 185 -11.16 18.60 -23.93
C ALA A 185 -11.13 19.46 -22.65
N PHE A 186 -10.85 18.83 -21.51
CA PHE A 186 -10.70 19.53 -20.23
C PHE A 186 -9.45 20.43 -20.21
N GLU A 187 -8.32 19.98 -20.74
CA GLU A 187 -7.12 20.83 -20.88
C GLU A 187 -7.37 22.04 -21.77
N LYS A 188 -8.08 21.86 -22.89
CA LYS A 188 -8.49 22.97 -23.75
C LYS A 188 -9.38 23.95 -23.02
N PHE A 189 -10.36 23.45 -22.26
CA PHE A 189 -11.24 24.27 -21.43
C PHE A 189 -10.44 25.03 -20.35
N ALA A 190 -9.54 24.36 -19.63
CA ALA A 190 -8.71 24.95 -18.61
C ALA A 190 -7.81 26.07 -19.18
N GLY A 191 -7.24 25.85 -20.38
CA GLY A 191 -6.53 26.87 -21.13
C GLY A 191 -7.42 28.06 -21.49
N SER A 192 -8.61 27.81 -22.03
CA SER A 192 -9.52 28.90 -22.42
C SER A 192 -9.98 29.73 -21.21
N VAL A 193 -10.29 29.11 -20.07
CA VAL A 193 -10.73 29.83 -18.87
C VAL A 193 -9.61 30.69 -18.27
N LYS A 194 -8.34 30.27 -18.44
CA LYS A 194 -7.20 31.09 -18.00
C LYS A 194 -7.08 32.40 -18.78
N GLU A 195 -7.37 32.35 -20.08
CA GLU A 195 -7.25 33.48 -20.99
C GLU A 195 -8.54 34.31 -21.08
N GLU A 196 -9.67 33.75 -20.68
CA GLU A 196 -10.97 34.42 -20.73
C GLU A 196 -10.98 35.66 -19.84
N LYS A 197 -11.43 36.77 -20.42
CA LYS A 197 -11.48 38.07 -19.75
C LYS A 197 -12.87 38.34 -19.22
N THR A 198 -12.93 38.79 -17.96
CA THR A 198 -14.13 39.36 -17.37
C THR A 198 -14.51 40.69 -18.04
N LYS A 199 -15.73 41.18 -17.80
CA LYS A 199 -16.22 42.46 -18.36
C LYS A 199 -15.35 43.67 -17.99
N ASP A 200 -14.54 43.56 -16.95
CA ASP A 200 -13.60 44.60 -16.50
C ASP A 200 -12.15 44.32 -16.97
N ASP A 201 -11.96 43.54 -18.03
CA ASP A 201 -10.67 43.16 -18.66
C ASP A 201 -9.70 42.33 -17.80
N ARG A 202 -10.15 41.77 -16.67
CA ARG A 202 -9.34 40.89 -15.81
C ARG A 202 -9.39 39.44 -16.28
N SER A 203 -8.24 38.74 -16.26
CA SER A 203 -8.12 37.30 -16.54
C SER A 203 -7.28 36.60 -15.47
N LEU A 204 -7.38 35.26 -15.38
CA LEU A 204 -6.54 34.47 -14.47
C LEU A 204 -5.07 34.50 -14.89
N ALA A 205 -4.79 34.47 -16.20
CA ALA A 205 -3.42 34.63 -16.71
C ALA A 205 -2.84 36.03 -16.40
N GLY A 206 -3.67 37.08 -16.48
CA GLY A 206 -3.29 38.44 -16.07
C GLY A 206 -2.96 38.51 -14.58
N PHE A 207 -3.78 37.88 -13.74
CA PHE A 207 -3.53 37.79 -12.31
C PHE A 207 -2.25 37.01 -11.98
N GLU A 208 -2.00 35.88 -12.66
CA GLU A 208 -0.75 35.11 -12.50
C GLU A 208 0.49 35.96 -12.80
N ASN A 209 0.44 36.76 -13.86
CA ASN A 209 1.55 37.64 -14.25
C ASN A 209 1.76 38.79 -13.27
N GLU A 210 0.70 39.51 -12.90
CA GLU A 210 0.79 40.63 -11.94
C GLU A 210 1.30 40.15 -10.58
N PHE A 211 0.80 39.00 -10.10
CA PHE A 211 1.23 38.44 -8.83
C PHE A 211 2.66 37.91 -8.87
N SER A 212 3.08 37.33 -10.00
CA SER A 212 4.47 36.89 -10.19
C SER A 212 5.45 38.06 -10.25
N GLN A 213 5.08 39.19 -10.85
CA GLN A 213 5.91 40.42 -10.82
C GLN A 213 6.11 40.95 -9.41
N LEU A 214 5.08 40.88 -8.55
CA LEU A 214 5.20 41.28 -7.14
C LEU A 214 6.15 40.37 -6.35
N LEU A 215 6.20 39.08 -6.70
CA LEU A 215 7.03 38.08 -6.03
C LEU A 215 8.45 37.96 -6.62
N GLU A 216 8.74 38.66 -7.71
CA GLU A 216 10.03 38.58 -8.42
C GLU A 216 11.21 38.93 -7.51
N SER A 217 11.02 39.90 -6.60
CA SER A 217 12.04 40.29 -5.60
C SER A 217 12.43 39.17 -4.64
N TRP A 218 11.59 38.15 -4.47
CA TRP A 218 11.83 36.98 -3.63
C TRP A 218 12.33 35.77 -4.42
N GLY A 219 12.49 35.90 -5.75
CA GLY A 219 12.89 34.81 -6.64
C GLY A 219 11.81 33.73 -6.78
N VAL A 220 10.54 34.08 -6.61
CA VAL A 220 9.39 33.15 -6.63
C VAL A 220 8.37 33.59 -7.69
N SER A 221 7.72 32.63 -8.36
CA SER A 221 6.63 32.86 -9.32
C SER A 221 5.35 32.15 -8.88
N PHE A 222 4.20 32.70 -9.25
CA PHE A 222 2.88 32.13 -8.96
C PHE A 222 2.25 31.53 -10.22
N GLY A 223 1.71 30.31 -10.12
CA GLY A 223 1.02 29.64 -11.22
C GLY A 223 -0.13 28.78 -10.71
N LEU A 224 -1.30 28.90 -11.34
CA LEU A 224 -2.52 28.20 -10.97
C LEU A 224 -2.73 27.04 -11.96
N GLN A 225 -2.59 25.79 -11.51
CA GLN A 225 -2.84 24.63 -12.38
C GLN A 225 -4.22 24.06 -12.13
N MET A 226 -5.02 23.95 -13.20
CA MET A 226 -6.23 23.13 -13.21
C MET A 226 -5.87 21.77 -13.79
N LYS A 227 -5.85 20.73 -12.95
CA LYS A 227 -5.54 19.37 -13.39
C LYS A 227 -6.82 18.70 -13.91
N SER A 228 -6.67 17.91 -14.98
CA SER A 228 -7.74 17.01 -15.42
C SER A 228 -8.09 16.03 -14.30
N PRO A 229 -9.34 15.54 -14.27
CA PRO A 229 -9.69 14.40 -13.43
C PRO A 229 -8.75 13.23 -13.77
N SER A 230 -8.08 12.69 -12.75
CA SER A 230 -7.37 11.42 -12.80
C SER A 230 -8.33 10.27 -12.57
#